data_AF-A0A934FRS5-F1
#
_entry.id   AF-A0A934FRS5-F1
#
_cell.length_a   1.000
_cell.length_b   1.000
_cell.length_c   1.000
_cell.angle_alpha   90.00
_cell.angle_beta   90.00
_cell.angle_gamma   90.00
#
_symmetry.space_group_name_H-M   'P 1'
#
loop_
_entity.id
_entity.type
_entity.pdbx_description
1 polymer ?
#
loop_
_entity_poly.entity_id
_entity_poly.type
_entity_poly.pdbx_seq_one_letter_code
_entity_poly.pdbx_strand_id
1 'polypeptide(L)'
;MPNPLLYYGVIEKPLVTEKSTVLQDIRNQYSFRVDPSSNKSEIKKAVETLFDVKVEAVNVMNVPGKFRRALGRIGKSRDWKKAVVTLRAGDRIEIV
;
A
#
# COMPACT_ATOMS: atom_id res chain seq x y z
N MET A 1 14.13 16.66 -12.42
CA MET A 1 12.99 16.61 -11.49
C MET A 1 12.32 15.24 -11.62
N PRO A 2 11.89 14.56 -10.54
CA PRO A 2 11.14 13.33 -10.69
C PRO A 2 9.76 13.65 -11.29
N ASN A 3 9.43 12.97 -12.39
CA ASN A 3 8.17 13.17 -13.10
C ASN A 3 7.00 12.64 -12.24
N PRO A 4 6.02 13.47 -11.83
CA PRO A 4 4.92 13.03 -10.97
C PRO A 4 4.04 11.95 -11.60
N LEU A 5 4.01 11.87 -12.94
CA LEU A 5 3.30 10.82 -13.67
C LEU A 5 3.81 9.40 -13.38
N LEU A 6 5.05 9.25 -12.90
CA LEU A 6 5.64 7.93 -12.59
C LEU A 6 5.06 7.31 -11.31
N TYR A 7 4.46 8.09 -10.40
CA TYR A 7 4.07 7.60 -9.07
C TYR A 7 2.59 7.25 -8.95
N TYR A 8 1.72 7.77 -9.83
CA TYR A 8 0.29 7.48 -9.81
C TYR A 8 -0.04 6.00 -10.09
N GLY A 9 0.88 5.24 -10.69
CA GLY A 9 0.74 3.80 -10.91
C GLY A 9 1.23 2.91 -9.76
N VAL A 10 1.91 3.46 -8.75
CA VAL A 10 2.57 2.68 -7.69
C VAL A 10 1.59 2.31 -6.57
N ILE A 11 0.74 3.25 -6.16
CA ILE A 11 -0.25 3.05 -5.08
C ILE A 11 -1.62 2.84 -5.71
N GLU A 12 -2.20 1.64 -5.55
CA GLU A 12 -3.53 1.34 -6.10
C GLU A 12 -4.64 1.83 -5.17
N LYS A 13 -4.55 1.52 -3.86
CA LYS A 13 -5.57 1.90 -2.86
C LYS A 13 -5.12 1.72 -1.42
N PRO A 14 -5.68 2.46 -0.45
CA PRO A 14 -5.55 2.15 0.97
C PRO A 14 -6.27 0.84 1.32
N LEU A 15 -5.75 0.14 2.33
CA LEU A 15 -6.37 -1.06 2.88
C LEU A 15 -6.98 -0.76 4.24
N VAL A 16 -8.30 -0.83 4.32
CA VAL A 16 -9.06 -0.68 5.55
C VAL A 16 -9.46 -2.05 6.06
N THR A 17 -8.89 -2.43 7.19
CA THR A 17 -9.10 -3.69 7.91
C THR A 17 -8.95 -3.41 9.40
N GLU A 18 -9.55 -4.22 10.27
CA GLU A 18 -9.40 -4.05 11.73
C GLU A 18 -7.92 -3.95 12.15
N LYS A 19 -7.07 -4.82 11.59
CA LYS A 19 -5.63 -4.79 11.82
C LYS A 19 -4.95 -3.51 11.36
N SER A 20 -5.34 -2.95 10.21
CA SER A 20 -4.72 -1.71 9.72
C SER A 20 -5.10 -0.52 10.59
N THR A 21 -6.34 -0.47 11.09
CA THR A 21 -6.79 0.55 12.04
C THR A 21 -5.97 0.47 13.34
N VAL A 22 -5.82 -0.72 13.90
CA VAL A 22 -4.98 -0.93 15.11
C VAL A 22 -3.52 -0.50 14.88
N LEU A 23 -2.95 -0.80 13.71
CA LEU A 23 -1.58 -0.38 13.37
C LEU A 23 -1.45 1.13 13.17
N GLN A 24 -2.49 1.77 12.65
CA GLN A 24 -2.54 3.22 12.51
C GLN A 24 -2.54 3.89 13.88
N ASP A 25 -3.37 3.44 14.81
CA ASP A 25 -3.50 4.04 16.14
C ASP A 25 -2.26 3.83 17.01
N ILE A 26 -1.69 2.62 17.01
CA ILE A 26 -0.58 2.28 17.92
C ILE A 26 0.78 2.71 17.35
N ARG A 27 0.95 2.64 16.02
CA ARG A 27 2.29 2.73 15.39
C ARG A 27 2.38 3.75 14.25
N ASN A 28 1.34 4.53 13.99
CA ASN A 28 1.26 5.44 12.84
C ASN A 28 1.62 4.74 11.50
N GLN A 29 1.15 3.50 11.36
CA GLN A 29 1.43 2.66 10.19
C GLN A 29 0.20 2.56 9.28
N TYR A 30 0.40 2.84 8.01
CA TYR A 30 -0.64 2.79 6.98
C TYR A 30 -0.41 1.62 6.04
N SER A 31 -1.49 0.92 5.71
CA SER A 31 -1.45 -0.23 4.79
C SER A 31 -2.01 0.16 3.43
N PHE A 32 -1.25 -0.12 2.38
CA PHE A 32 -1.62 0.12 0.99
C PHE A 32 -1.55 -1.16 0.17
N ARG A 33 -2.41 -1.24 -0.83
CA ARG A 33 -2.24 -2.12 -1.97
C ARG A 33 -1.45 -1.36 -3.03
N VAL A 34 -0.36 -1.96 -3.48
CA VAL A 34 0.59 -1.37 -4.42
C VAL A 34 0.81 -2.29 -5.60
N ASP A 35 1.33 -1.72 -6.69
CA ASP A 35 1.64 -2.47 -7.89
C ASP A 35 2.71 -3.56 -7.61
N PRO A 36 2.52 -4.81 -8.10
CA PRO A 36 3.43 -5.92 -7.87
C PRO A 36 4.85 -5.72 -8.42
N SER A 37 5.05 -4.82 -9.38
CA SER A 37 6.36 -4.52 -9.97
C SER A 37 7.11 -3.43 -9.20
N SER A 38 6.44 -2.73 -8.28
CA SER A 38 7.02 -1.57 -7.57
C SER A 38 8.05 -1.94 -6.51
N ASN A 39 9.10 -1.14 -6.39
CA ASN A 39 10.16 -1.28 -5.38
C ASN A 39 9.87 -0.49 -4.09
N LYS A 40 10.53 -0.84 -2.98
CA LYS A 40 10.38 -0.10 -1.70
C LYS A 40 10.69 1.40 -1.83
N SER A 41 11.74 1.74 -2.58
CA SER A 41 12.16 3.12 -2.79
C SER A 41 11.15 3.93 -3.61
N GLU A 42 10.47 3.28 -4.56
CA GLU A 42 9.41 3.90 -5.37
C GLU A 42 8.17 4.14 -4.53
N ILE A 43 7.75 3.14 -3.73
CA ILE A 43 6.62 3.26 -2.81
C ILE A 43 6.86 4.38 -1.81
N LYS A 44 8.07 4.48 -1.24
CA LYS A 44 8.44 5.58 -0.34
C LYS A 44 8.22 6.94 -1.01
N LYS A 45 8.85 7.16 -2.17
CA LYS A 45 8.73 8.42 -2.92
C LYS A 45 7.28 8.71 -3.32
N ALA A 46 6.53 7.70 -3.72
CA ALA A 46 5.13 7.85 -4.10
C ALA A 46 4.28 8.34 -2.92
N VAL A 47 4.42 7.72 -1.74
CA VAL A 47 3.67 8.13 -0.55
C VAL A 47 4.07 9.54 -0.12
N GLU A 48 5.37 9.85 -0.08
CA GLU A 48 5.87 11.18 0.29
C GLU A 48 5.37 12.26 -0.68
N THR A 49 5.30 11.97 -1.98
CA THR A 49 4.88 12.95 -3.00
C THR A 49 3.36 13.11 -3.06
N LEU A 50 2.60 12.02 -2.94
CA LEU A 50 1.13 12.05 -3.09
C LEU A 50 0.41 12.60 -1.85
N PHE A 51 0.96 12.36 -0.67
CA PHE A 51 0.34 12.75 0.60
C PHE A 51 1.11 13.86 1.33
N ASP A 52 2.23 14.33 0.78
CA ASP A 52 3.09 15.37 1.39
C ASP A 52 3.52 15.06 2.84
N VAL A 53 3.83 13.79 3.10
CA VAL A 53 4.25 13.28 4.42
C VAL A 53 5.70 12.81 4.40
N LYS A 54 6.31 12.60 5.58
CA LYS A 54 7.62 11.95 5.71
C LYS A 54 7.49 10.49 6.11
N VAL A 55 8.12 9.62 5.31
CA VAL A 55 8.11 8.17 5.53
C VAL A 55 9.40 7.73 6.20
N GLU A 56 9.27 7.05 7.34
CA GLU A 56 10.39 6.47 8.07
C GLU A 56 10.81 5.12 7.47
N ALA A 57 9.85 4.20 7.32
CA ALA A 57 10.11 2.85 6.87
C ALA A 57 9.01 2.31 5.96
N VAL A 58 9.38 1.40 5.06
CA VAL A 58 8.45 0.69 4.16
C VAL A 58 8.70 -0.81 4.23
N ASN A 59 7.68 -1.55 4.62
CA ASN A 59 7.66 -3.00 4.64
C ASN A 59 6.71 -3.48 3.54
N VAL A 60 7.18 -4.39 2.67
CA VAL A 60 6.37 -4.94 1.58
C VAL A 60 6.24 -6.45 1.72
N MET A 61 5.10 -6.98 1.31
CA MET A 61 4.83 -8.41 1.25
C MET A 61 3.98 -8.75 0.02
N ASN A 62 4.26 -9.89 -0.61
CA ASN A 62 3.45 -10.40 -1.71
C ASN A 62 2.29 -11.22 -1.14
N VAL A 63 1.07 -10.90 -1.57
CA VAL A 63 -0.15 -11.58 -1.15
C VAL A 63 -0.66 -12.43 -2.32
N PRO A 64 -0.59 -13.77 -2.20
CA PRO A 64 -1.13 -14.65 -3.24
C PRO A 64 -2.65 -14.54 -3.28
N GLY A 65 -3.18 -14.44 -4.49
CA GLY A 65 -4.58 -14.50 -4.77
C GLY A 65 -5.15 -15.88 -4.45
N LYS A 66 -6.34 -15.88 -3.85
CA LYS A 66 -7.04 -17.11 -3.46
C LYS A 66 -7.70 -17.74 -4.68
N PHE A 67 -7.65 -19.07 -4.76
CA PHE A 67 -8.47 -19.84 -5.68
C PHE A 67 -9.94 -19.73 -5.26
N ARG A 68 -10.82 -19.43 -6.20
CA ARG A 68 -12.26 -19.38 -6.01
C ARG A 68 -12.96 -20.10 -7.16
N ARG A 69 -14.06 -20.76 -6.85
CA ARG A 69 -14.90 -21.41 -7.86
C ARG A 69 -16.09 -20.50 -8.16
N ALA A 70 -16.34 -20.24 -9.43
CA ALA A 70 -17.52 -19.52 -9.91
C ALA A 70 -18.08 -20.26 -11.13
N LEU A 71 -19.39 -20.51 -11.16
CA LEU A 71 -20.08 -21.16 -12.28
C LEU A 71 -19.41 -22.48 -12.75
N GLY A 72 -19.00 -23.31 -11.78
CA GLY A 72 -18.35 -24.60 -12.05
C GLY A 72 -16.88 -24.53 -12.48
N ARG A 73 -16.31 -23.34 -12.73
CA ARG A 73 -14.89 -23.15 -13.10
C ARG A 73 -14.07 -22.68 -11.89
N ILE A 74 -12.86 -23.22 -11.75
CA ILE A 74 -11.89 -22.77 -10.75
C ILE A 74 -11.07 -21.64 -11.36
N GLY A 75 -11.13 -20.46 -10.77
CA GLY A 75 -10.30 -19.31 -11.12
C GLY A 75 -9.42 -18.87 -9.94
N LYS A 76 -8.31 -18.18 -10.22
CA LYS A 76 -7.47 -17.56 -9.19
C LYS A 76 -7.72 -16.06 -9.18
N SER A 77 -7.90 -15.48 -8.00
CA SER A 77 -7.88 -14.02 -7.85
C SER A 77 -6.48 -13.48 -8.19
N ARG A 78 -6.38 -12.22 -8.62
CA ARG A 78 -5.06 -11.62 -8.92
C ARG A 78 -4.17 -11.57 -7.68
N ASP A 79 -2.90 -11.93 -7.86
CA ASP A 79 -1.85 -11.69 -6.88
C ASP A 79 -1.64 -10.18 -6.74
N TRP A 80 -1.24 -9.72 -5.55
CA TRP A 80 -1.04 -8.31 -5.30
C TRP A 80 0.03 -8.09 -4.23
N LYS A 81 0.58 -6.87 -4.16
CA LYS A 81 1.60 -6.52 -3.18
C LYS A 81 1.00 -5.60 -2.12
N LYS A 82 1.21 -5.93 -0.85
CA LYS A 82 0.85 -5.09 0.29
C LYS A 82 2.07 -4.32 0.73
N ALA A 83 1.92 -3.02 0.90
CA ALA A 83 2.88 -2.16 1.56
C ALA A 83 2.34 -1.72 2.92
N VAL A 84 3.16 -1.82 3.96
CA VAL A 84 2.95 -1.21 5.27
C VAL A 84 3.98 -0.10 5.39
N VAL A 85 3.51 1.12 5.58
CA VAL A 85 4.32 2.34 5.56
C VAL A 85 4.25 2.98 6.92
N THR A 86 5.41 3.17 7.54
CA THR A 86 5.55 3.88 8.82
C THR A 86 5.82 5.35 8.52
N LEU A 87 4.95 6.22 9.02
CA LEU A 87 5.13 7.67 8.91
C LEU A 87 5.90 8.21 10.11
N ARG A 88 6.54 9.36 9.92
CA ARG A 88 7.14 10.11 11.03
C ARG A 88 6.06 10.53 12.03
N ALA A 89 6.44 10.64 13.30
CA ALA A 89 5.55 11.17 14.33
C ALA A 89 5.07 12.58 13.95
N GLY A 90 3.75 12.79 13.97
CA GLY A 90 3.10 14.05 13.62
C GLY A 90 2.44 14.08 12.24
N ASP A 91 2.88 13.24 11.31
CA ASP A 91 2.27 13.15 9.98
C ASP A 91 1.05 12.23 10.01
N ARG A 92 -0.03 12.66 9.37
CA ARG A 92 -1.28 11.90 9.25
C ARG A 92 -1.77 11.89 7.81
N ILE A 93 -2.25 10.74 7.37
CA ILE A 93 -2.92 10.59 6.08
C ILE A 93 -4.42 10.55 6.35
N GLU A 94 -5.17 11.49 5.76
CA GLU A 94 -6.62 11.43 5.72
C GLU A 94 -7.03 10.47 4.60
N ILE A 95 -7.60 9.33 5.00
CA ILE A 95 -8.17 8.36 4.08
C ILE A 95 -9.65 8.73 3.92
N VAL A 96 -10.05 9.17 2.72
CA VAL A 96 -11.45 9.45 2.34
C VAL A 96 -12.16 8.19 1.90
#